data_AF-A0A3C0U8D6-F1
#
_entry.id   AF-A0A3C0U8D6-F1
#
_cell.length_a   1.000
_cell.length_b   1.000
_cell.length_c   1.000
_cell.angle_alpha   90.00
_cell.angle_beta   90.00
_cell.angle_gamma   90.00
#
_symmetry.space_group_name_H-M   'P 1'
#
loop_
_entity.id
_entity.type
_entity.pdbx_description
1 polymer ?
#
loop_
_entity_poly.entity_id
_entity_poly.type
_entity_poly.pdbx_seq_one_letter_code
_entity_poly.pdbx_strand_id
1 'polypeptide(L)'
;MNVFRKKSVEQTLAETGESGRSLKRDLTWWDLAIMGVAVAVGAGIFSIGAQAAAFHAGPAVIISFLIAGLVCGAAVMCYAEFASMIPVAGSAYTFTYTTVGEIVAWVIGWDLILEMLMAGSVVSKYWGVYLNDFFRLIGWNINTNVTIGSFDFDFAPI
;
A
#
# COMPACT_ATOMS: atom_id res chain seq x y z
N MET A 1 -12.53 27.69 15.18
CA MET A 1 -12.33 26.33 14.64
C MET A 1 -11.25 25.67 15.49
N ASN A 2 -11.54 24.52 16.11
CA ASN A 2 -10.59 23.86 17.01
C ASN A 2 -9.70 22.92 16.18
N VAL A 3 -8.54 23.43 15.79
CA VAL A 3 -7.56 22.80 14.90
C VAL A 3 -7.11 21.39 15.35
N PHE A 4 -7.13 21.15 16.66
CA PHE A 4 -6.74 19.87 17.27
C PHE A 4 -7.94 19.07 17.79
N ARG A 5 -9.13 19.27 17.22
CA ARG A 5 -10.29 18.45 17.60
C ARG A 5 -9.97 16.99 17.33
N LYS A 6 -10.17 16.15 18.34
CA LYS A 6 -10.07 14.69 18.23
C LYS A 6 -11.47 14.13 18.06
N LYS A 7 -11.60 13.10 17.23
CA LYS A 7 -12.83 12.31 17.16
C LYS A 7 -12.78 11.30 18.29
N SER A 8 -13.90 11.16 18.99
CA SER A 8 -13.99 10.16 20.05
C SER A 8 -14.01 8.76 19.45
N VAL A 9 -13.49 7.77 20.18
CA VAL A 9 -13.49 6.38 19.74
C VAL A 9 -14.93 5.88 19.61
N GLU A 10 -15.82 6.31 20.50
CA GLU A 10 -17.24 5.97 20.52
C GLU A 10 -17.97 6.47 19.26
N GLN A 11 -17.65 7.68 18.79
CA GLN A 11 -18.20 8.22 17.55
C GLN A 11 -17.75 7.38 16.33
N THR A 12 -16.49 6.95 16.31
CA THR A 12 -15.96 6.12 15.21
C THR A 12 -16.57 4.71 15.24
N LEU A 13 -16.80 4.15 16.42
CA LEU A 13 -17.51 2.87 16.59
C LEU A 13 -18.98 2.98 16.14
N ALA A 14 -19.66 4.06 16.51
CA ALA A 14 -21.06 4.30 16.16
C ALA A 14 -21.27 4.39 14.64
N GLU A 15 -20.36 5.05 13.92
CA GLU A 15 -20.39 5.12 12.45
C GLU A 15 -20.13 3.76 11.78
N THR A 16 -19.29 2.92 12.40
CA THR A 16 -19.04 1.56 11.90
C THR A 16 -20.26 0.64 12.11
N GLY A 17 -21.10 0.96 13.11
CA GLY A 17 -22.26 0.17 13.54
C GLY A 17 -23.62 0.64 13.01
N GLU A 18 -23.68 1.49 11.98
CA GLU A 18 -24.95 2.01 11.45
C GLU A 18 -25.94 0.88 11.11
N SER A 19 -27.14 0.96 11.70
CA SER A 19 -28.21 -0.04 11.59
C SER A 19 -28.74 -0.10 10.15
N GLY A 20 -28.19 -1.01 9.36
CA GLY A 20 -28.61 -1.26 7.96
C GLY A 20 -27.49 -1.71 7.01
N ARG A 21 -26.20 -1.55 7.39
CA ARG A 21 -25.03 -1.87 6.54
C ARG A 21 -23.98 -2.75 7.23
N SER A 22 -24.40 -3.82 7.92
CA SER A 22 -23.46 -4.76 8.58
C SER A 22 -22.97 -5.88 7.64
N LEU A 23 -21.65 -6.06 7.53
CA LEU A 23 -21.04 -7.23 6.89
C LEU A 23 -21.03 -8.43 7.85
N LYS A 24 -21.19 -9.65 7.31
CA LYS A 24 -20.96 -10.89 8.09
C LYS A 24 -19.46 -11.00 8.41
N ARG A 25 -19.12 -11.16 9.69
CA ARG A 25 -17.72 -11.36 10.13
C ARG A 25 -17.35 -12.84 9.94
N ASP A 26 -16.74 -13.17 8.81
CA ASP A 26 -16.30 -14.54 8.47
C ASP A 26 -14.77 -14.69 8.41
N LEU A 27 -14.02 -13.59 8.43
CA LEU A 27 -12.55 -13.60 8.33
C LEU A 27 -11.92 -14.08 9.64
N THR A 28 -11.14 -15.15 9.57
CA THR A 28 -10.32 -15.67 10.66
C THR A 28 -8.95 -15.01 10.71
N TRP A 29 -8.19 -15.25 11.78
CA TRP A 29 -6.81 -14.73 11.90
C TRP A 29 -5.91 -15.20 10.75
N TRP A 30 -6.17 -16.40 10.21
CA TRP A 30 -5.41 -16.99 9.12
C TRP A 30 -5.68 -16.25 7.80
N ASP A 31 -6.95 -15.93 7.54
CA ASP A 31 -7.35 -15.15 6.36
C ASP A 31 -6.71 -13.75 6.38
N LEU A 32 -6.67 -13.12 7.56
CA LEU A 32 -6.03 -11.82 7.75
C LEU A 32 -4.51 -11.89 7.57
N ALA A 33 -3.85 -12.95 8.07
CA ALA A 33 -2.42 -13.15 7.90
C ALA A 33 -2.06 -13.34 6.41
N ILE A 34 -2.81 -14.17 5.69
CA ILE A 34 -2.62 -14.38 4.25
C ILE A 34 -2.85 -13.08 3.48
N MET A 35 -3.91 -12.34 3.81
CA MET A 35 -4.19 -11.04 3.20
C MET A 35 -3.01 -10.07 3.40
N GLY A 36 -2.42 -10.03 4.59
CA GLY A 36 -1.24 -9.20 4.86
C GLY A 36 -0.04 -9.57 3.98
N VAL A 37 0.26 -10.87 3.85
CA VAL A 37 1.35 -11.35 2.96
C VAL A 37 1.04 -11.03 1.50
N ALA A 38 -0.19 -11.25 1.04
CA ALA A 38 -0.61 -10.99 -0.33
C ALA A 38 -0.51 -9.51 -0.71
N VAL A 39 -0.81 -8.59 0.22
CA VAL A 39 -0.66 -7.15 -0.01
C VAL A 39 0.82 -6.72 0.01
N ALA A 40 1.66 -7.34 0.84
CA ALA A 40 3.08 -7.00 0.93
C ALA A 40 3.91 -7.54 -0.26
N VAL A 41 3.57 -8.72 -0.78
CA VAL A 41 4.27 -9.35 -1.90
C VAL A 41 3.69 -8.84 -3.22
N GLY A 42 4.39 -7.90 -3.86
CA GLY A 42 3.99 -7.35 -5.16
C GLY A 42 5.18 -6.96 -6.04
N ALA A 43 4.98 -5.95 -6.90
CA ALA A 43 6.02 -5.43 -7.80
C ALA A 43 7.31 -4.99 -7.08
N GLY A 44 7.21 -4.63 -5.79
CA GLY A 44 8.34 -4.18 -4.98
C GLY A 44 9.48 -5.18 -4.91
N ILE A 45 9.22 -6.46 -4.60
CA ILE A 45 10.29 -7.45 -4.44
C ILE A 45 10.91 -7.86 -5.78
N PHE A 46 10.10 -7.99 -6.82
CA PHE A 46 10.54 -8.49 -8.12
C PHE A 46 11.27 -7.43 -8.95
N SER A 47 10.85 -6.17 -8.88
CA SER A 47 11.39 -5.11 -9.73
C SER A 47 12.23 -4.12 -8.95
N ILE A 48 11.66 -3.50 -7.92
CA ILE A 48 12.35 -2.45 -7.16
C ILE A 48 13.50 -3.05 -6.35
N GLY A 49 13.32 -4.23 -5.77
CA GLY A 49 14.37 -4.98 -5.08
C GLY A 49 15.53 -5.35 -6.02
N ALA A 50 15.23 -5.74 -7.26
CA ALA A 50 16.24 -6.03 -8.27
C ALA A 50 17.01 -4.77 -8.67
N GLN A 51 16.32 -3.62 -8.85
CA GLN A 51 16.97 -2.33 -9.10
C GLN A 51 17.85 -1.89 -7.93
N ALA A 52 17.40 -2.08 -6.69
CA ALA A 52 18.19 -1.77 -5.50
C ALA A 52 19.46 -2.63 -5.41
N ALA A 53 19.38 -3.90 -5.80
CA ALA A 53 20.55 -4.76 -5.91
C ALA A 53 21.49 -4.29 -7.04
N ALA A 54 20.96 -3.99 -8.23
CA ALA A 54 21.77 -3.64 -9.40
C ALA A 54 22.47 -2.27 -9.28
N PHE A 55 21.78 -1.26 -8.74
CA PHE A 55 22.21 0.14 -8.81
C PHE A 55 22.57 0.79 -7.47
N HIS A 56 22.28 0.14 -6.34
CA HIS A 56 22.53 0.74 -5.02
C HIS A 56 23.40 -0.13 -4.10
N ALA A 57 22.93 -1.31 -3.71
CA ALA A 57 23.56 -2.10 -2.64
C ALA A 57 24.39 -3.29 -3.14
N GLY A 58 24.26 -3.70 -4.41
CA GLY A 58 24.98 -4.86 -4.94
C GLY A 58 24.65 -6.14 -4.16
N PRO A 59 25.64 -7.03 -3.94
CA PRO A 59 25.48 -8.22 -3.11
C PRO A 59 25.06 -7.92 -1.66
N ALA A 60 25.32 -6.71 -1.16
CA ALA A 60 24.96 -6.30 0.19
C ALA A 60 23.47 -5.93 0.34
N VAL A 61 22.65 -6.04 -0.72
CA VAL A 61 21.20 -5.77 -0.69
C VAL A 61 20.46 -6.56 0.40
N ILE A 62 20.95 -7.75 0.74
CA ILE A 62 20.40 -8.57 1.84
C ILE A 62 20.48 -7.83 3.17
N ILE A 63 21.59 -7.13 3.44
CA ILE A 63 21.76 -6.34 4.66
C ILE A 63 20.76 -5.18 4.67
N SER A 64 20.56 -4.51 3.53
CA SER A 64 19.55 -3.46 3.40
C SER A 64 18.14 -3.97 3.69
N PHE A 65 17.77 -5.16 3.18
CA PHE A 65 16.48 -5.78 3.46
C PHE A 65 16.31 -6.17 4.93
N LEU A 66 17.37 -6.64 5.61
CA LEU A 66 17.32 -6.94 7.04
C LEU A 66 17.06 -5.68 7.87
N ILE A 67 17.74 -4.58 7.56
CA ILE A 67 17.53 -3.30 8.24
C ILE A 67 16.10 -2.78 7.98
N ALA A 68 15.66 -2.79 6.73
CA ALA A 68 14.29 -2.39 6.37
C ALA A 68 13.25 -3.26 7.08
N GLY A 69 13.45 -4.58 7.15
CA GLY A 69 12.58 -5.52 7.85
C GLY A 69 12.48 -5.23 9.35
N LEU A 70 13.58 -4.87 9.99
CA LEU A 70 13.58 -4.49 11.41
C LEU A 70 12.75 -3.22 11.66
N VAL A 71 12.93 -2.20 10.82
CA VAL A 71 12.18 -0.93 10.92
C VAL A 71 10.69 -1.16 10.65
N CYS A 72 10.35 -1.91 9.60
CA CYS A 72 8.96 -2.28 9.31
C CYS A 72 8.35 -3.12 10.45
N GLY A 73 9.10 -4.05 11.03
CA GLY A 73 8.65 -4.84 12.17
C GLY A 73 8.30 -3.97 13.38
N ALA A 74 9.16 -3.00 13.71
CA ALA A 74 8.87 -2.04 14.79
C ALA A 74 7.62 -1.20 14.49
N ALA A 75 7.45 -0.72 13.26
CA ALA A 75 6.27 0.03 12.85
C ALA A 75 4.99 -0.82 12.93
N VAL A 76 5.03 -2.08 12.47
CA VAL A 76 3.90 -3.01 12.53
C VAL A 76 3.46 -3.28 13.97
N MET A 77 4.39 -3.37 14.92
CA MET A 77 4.06 -3.53 16.34
C MET A 77 3.24 -2.34 16.88
N CYS A 78 3.59 -1.11 16.52
CA CYS A 78 2.79 0.08 16.88
C CYS A 78 1.40 0.04 16.24
N TYR A 79 1.29 -0.37 14.97
CA TYR A 79 0.00 -0.53 14.30
C TYR A 79 -0.85 -1.64 14.91
N ALA A 80 -0.24 -2.74 15.36
CA ALA A 80 -0.95 -3.80 16.07
C ALA A 80 -1.55 -3.31 17.40
N GLU A 81 -0.82 -2.47 18.14
CA GLU A 81 -1.32 -1.82 19.34
C GLU A 81 -2.55 -0.95 19.03
N PHE A 82 -2.47 -0.06 18.03
CA PHE A 82 -3.59 0.78 17.62
C PHE A 82 -4.80 -0.01 17.12
N ALA A 83 -4.58 -1.05 16.31
CA ALA A 83 -5.67 -1.90 15.80
C ALA A 83 -6.37 -2.68 16.92
N SER A 84 -5.65 -3.04 17.99
CA SER A 84 -6.24 -3.69 19.17
C SER A 84 -7.05 -2.74 20.05
N MET A 85 -6.65 -1.47 20.13
CA MET A 85 -7.34 -0.45 20.93
C MET A 85 -8.55 0.16 20.22
N ILE A 86 -8.48 0.29 18.88
CA ILE A 86 -9.48 0.99 18.07
C ILE A 86 -9.96 0.01 16.97
N PRO A 87 -10.86 -0.95 17.29
CA PRO A 87 -11.26 -2.04 16.40
C PRO A 87 -12.29 -1.60 15.34
N VAL A 88 -11.96 -0.53 14.63
CA VAL A 88 -12.77 0.05 13.55
C VAL A 88 -12.07 -0.16 12.22
N ALA A 89 -12.85 -0.23 11.13
CA ALA A 89 -12.26 -0.26 9.79
C ALA A 89 -11.56 1.08 9.53
N GLY A 90 -10.23 1.08 9.52
CA GLY A 90 -9.43 2.29 9.38
C GLY A 90 -7.93 2.00 9.25
N SER A 91 -7.18 3.02 8.87
CA SER A 91 -5.72 3.02 8.77
C SER A 91 -5.14 4.22 9.53
N ALA A 92 -3.90 4.63 9.24
CA ALA A 92 -3.15 5.69 9.92
C ALA A 92 -3.96 6.99 10.13
N TYR A 93 -4.81 7.35 9.17
CA TYR A 93 -5.73 8.49 9.27
C TYR A 93 -6.61 8.41 10.54
N THR A 94 -7.29 7.28 10.75
CA THR A 94 -8.21 7.09 11.87
C THR A 94 -7.49 7.09 13.21
N PHE A 95 -6.31 6.46 13.28
CA PHE A 95 -5.48 6.45 14.48
C PHE A 95 -4.96 7.86 14.82
N THR A 96 -4.55 8.63 13.82
CA THR A 96 -4.08 10.00 14.01
C THR A 96 -5.19 10.96 14.40
N TYR A 97 -6.40 10.78 13.84
CA TYR A 97 -7.56 11.62 14.16
C TYR A 97 -7.99 11.44 15.62
N THR A 98 -7.94 10.20 16.12
CA THR A 98 -8.32 9.86 17.50
C THR A 98 -7.24 10.25 18.51
N THR A 99 -5.95 10.17 18.15
CA THR A 99 -4.82 10.40 19.09
C THR A 99 -4.26 11.82 19.07
N VAL A 100 -4.06 12.41 17.89
CA VAL A 100 -3.36 13.70 17.72
C VAL A 100 -4.33 14.84 17.44
N GLY A 101 -5.22 14.65 16.45
CA GLY A 101 -6.26 15.61 16.10
C GLY A 101 -6.38 15.90 14.61
N GLU A 102 -7.37 16.72 14.27
CA GLU A 102 -7.92 16.89 12.92
C GLU A 102 -6.91 17.37 11.87
N ILE A 103 -6.08 18.39 12.13
CA ILE A 103 -5.13 18.86 11.10
C ILE A 103 -4.07 17.81 10.74
N VAL A 104 -3.47 17.15 11.75
CA VAL A 104 -2.44 16.14 11.47
C VAL A 104 -3.08 14.95 10.77
N ALA A 105 -4.28 14.53 11.20
CA ALA A 105 -5.02 13.50 10.51
C ALA A 105 -5.35 13.88 9.06
N TRP A 106 -5.73 15.14 8.80
CA TRP A 106 -6.01 15.62 7.44
C TRP A 106 -4.77 15.54 6.54
N VAL A 107 -3.59 15.92 7.05
CA VAL A 107 -2.32 15.79 6.30
C VAL A 107 -2.03 14.32 5.99
N ILE A 108 -2.14 13.43 6.98
CA ILE A 108 -1.96 11.98 6.80
C ILE A 108 -3.00 11.41 5.84
N GLY A 109 -4.23 11.92 5.83
CA GLY A 109 -5.28 11.50 4.91
C GLY A 109 -4.92 11.82 3.45
N TRP A 110 -4.40 13.02 3.18
CA TRP A 110 -3.92 13.38 1.85
C TRP A 110 -2.68 12.59 1.43
N ASP A 111 -1.75 12.40 2.36
CA ASP A 111 -0.56 11.57 2.15
C ASP A 111 -0.95 10.13 1.74
N LEU A 112 -1.86 9.48 2.47
CA LEU A 112 -2.36 8.15 2.15
C LEU A 112 -3.06 8.09 0.77
N ILE A 113 -3.81 9.12 0.38
CA ILE A 113 -4.45 9.16 -0.95
C ILE A 113 -3.37 9.17 -2.04
N LEU A 114 -2.36 10.02 -1.89
CA LEU A 114 -1.26 10.12 -2.86
C LEU A 114 -0.41 8.85 -2.88
N GLU A 115 -0.15 8.27 -1.72
CA GLU A 115 0.57 7.00 -1.58
C GLU A 115 -0.18 5.87 -2.30
N MET A 116 -1.49 5.73 -2.10
CA MET A 116 -2.30 4.69 -2.76
C MET A 116 -2.37 4.91 -4.27
N LEU A 117 -2.46 6.15 -4.74
CA LEU A 117 -2.42 6.47 -6.18
C LEU A 117 -1.07 6.12 -6.80
N MET A 118 0.03 6.46 -6.13
CA MET A 118 1.37 6.12 -6.58
C MET A 118 1.58 4.61 -6.57
N ALA A 119 1.21 3.92 -5.49
CA ALA A 119 1.32 2.47 -5.35
C ALA A 119 0.56 1.75 -6.46
N GLY A 120 -0.69 2.15 -6.72
CA GLY A 120 -1.49 1.61 -7.83
C GLY A 120 -0.80 1.80 -9.19
N SER A 121 -0.29 3.00 -9.46
CA SER A 121 0.41 3.32 -10.71
C SER A 121 1.68 2.49 -10.90
N VAL A 122 2.48 2.32 -9.83
CA VAL A 122 3.71 1.54 -9.84
C VAL A 122 3.42 0.06 -10.08
N VAL A 123 2.42 -0.50 -9.40
CA VAL A 123 2.01 -1.90 -9.59
C VAL A 123 1.51 -2.14 -11.02
N SER A 124 0.70 -1.23 -11.57
CA SER A 124 0.24 -1.32 -12.96
C SER A 124 1.39 -1.28 -13.96
N LYS A 125 2.38 -0.38 -13.77
CA LYS A 125 3.57 -0.30 -14.64
C LYS A 125 4.30 -1.65 -14.69
N TYR A 126 4.69 -2.17 -13.53
CA TYR A 126 5.51 -3.38 -13.47
C TYR A 126 4.77 -4.63 -13.92
N TRP A 127 3.45 -4.69 -13.70
CA TRP A 127 2.63 -5.75 -14.27
C TRP A 127 2.68 -5.74 -15.80
N GLY A 128 2.57 -4.55 -16.43
CA GLY A 128 2.70 -4.39 -17.87
C GLY A 128 4.08 -4.82 -18.40
N VAL A 129 5.16 -4.47 -17.70
CA VAL A 129 6.54 -4.88 -18.05
C VAL A 129 6.69 -6.41 -18.01
N TYR A 130 6.26 -7.07 -16.93
CA TYR A 130 6.36 -8.52 -16.83
C TYR A 130 5.47 -9.24 -17.85
N LEU A 131 4.30 -8.70 -18.15
CA LEU A 131 3.44 -9.26 -19.19
C LEU A 131 4.08 -9.15 -20.58
N ASN A 132 4.70 -8.01 -20.89
CA ASN A 132 5.44 -7.83 -22.14
C ASN A 132 6.63 -8.81 -22.25
N ASP A 133 7.39 -8.99 -21.16
CA ASP A 133 8.46 -9.99 -21.11
C ASP A 133 7.92 -11.40 -21.32
N PHE A 134 6.77 -11.74 -20.74
CA PHE A 134 6.10 -13.03 -20.98
C PHE A 134 5.75 -13.23 -22.47
N PHE A 135 5.15 -12.22 -23.12
CA PHE A 135 4.84 -12.30 -24.55
C PHE A 135 6.10 -12.48 -25.40
N ARG A 136 7.18 -11.75 -25.08
CA ARG A 136 8.48 -11.91 -25.74
C ARG A 136 9.04 -13.33 -25.58
N LEU A 137 8.90 -13.93 -24.38
CA LEU A 137 9.37 -15.29 -24.09
C LEU A 137 8.61 -16.37 -24.88
N ILE A 138 7.31 -16.17 -25.16
CA ILE A 138 6.51 -17.10 -25.98
C ILE A 138 6.61 -16.81 -27.49
N GLY A 139 7.48 -15.88 -27.90
CA GLY A 139 7.73 -15.53 -29.30
C GLY A 139 6.77 -14.51 -29.90
N TRP A 140 5.90 -13.88 -29.09
CA TRP A 140 5.00 -12.82 -29.53
C TRP A 140 5.57 -11.45 -29.17
N ASN A 141 6.14 -10.74 -30.13
CA ASN A 141 6.57 -9.34 -29.92
C ASN A 141 5.37 -8.41 -30.04
N ILE A 142 4.80 -8.01 -28.91
CA ILE A 142 3.75 -6.99 -28.84
C ILE A 142 4.44 -5.63 -28.66
N ASN A 143 4.16 -4.67 -29.54
CA ASN A 143 4.62 -3.30 -29.34
C ASN A 143 3.81 -2.66 -28.20
N THR A 144 4.50 -2.24 -27.14
CA THR A 144 3.90 -1.57 -25.97
C THR A 144 3.64 -0.08 -26.21
N ASN A 145 4.24 0.46 -27.27
CA ASN A 145 4.06 1.83 -27.74
C ASN A 145 2.86 1.92 -28.69
N VAL A 146 1.87 2.72 -28.29
CA VAL A 146 0.72 3.10 -29.10
C VAL A 146 0.82 4.58 -29.40
N THR A 147 1.14 4.91 -30.65
CA THR A 147 1.15 6.28 -31.14
C THR A 147 -0.25 6.67 -31.61
N ILE A 148 -0.87 7.67 -30.97
CA ILE A 148 -2.14 8.26 -31.40
C ILE A 148 -1.87 9.71 -31.82
N GLY A 149 -1.78 9.95 -33.13
CA GLY A 149 -1.48 11.28 -33.67
C GLY A 149 -0.07 11.74 -33.27
N SER A 150 0.04 12.82 -32.50
CA SER A 150 1.32 13.37 -32.00
C SER A 150 1.67 12.90 -30.57
N PHE A 151 0.87 12.00 -29.99
CA PHE A 151 1.10 11.49 -28.64
C PHE A 151 1.56 10.03 -28.70
N ASP A 152 2.71 9.76 -28.09
CA ASP A 152 3.22 8.41 -27.87
C ASP A 152 2.84 7.94 -26.46
N PHE A 153 2.07 6.85 -26.38
CA PHE A 153 1.71 6.20 -25.13
C PHE A 153 2.42 4.86 -25.03
N ASP A 154 3.31 4.70 -24.05
CA ASP A 154 3.87 3.39 -23.69
C ASP A 154 3.10 2.82 -22.50
N PHE A 155 2.44 1.68 -22.70
CA PHE A 155 1.71 0.98 -21.64
C PHE A 155 2.62 0.12 -20.75
N ALA A 156 3.88 -0.09 -21.14
CA ALA A 156 4.88 -0.79 -20.34
C ALA A 156 6.28 -0.20 -20.59
N PRO A 157 6.51 1.08 -20.22
CA PRO A 157 7.80 1.72 -20.43
C PRO A 157 8.86 1.00 -19.58
N ILE A 158 9.85 0.45 -20.25
CA ILE A 158 10.98 -0.26 -19.64
C ILE A 158 11.85 0.76 -18.91
#